data_AF-M6W0W1-F1
#
_entry.id   AF-M6W0W1-F1
#
_cell.length_a   1.000
_cell.length_b   1.000
_cell.length_c   1.000
_cell.angle_alpha   90.00
_cell.angle_beta   90.00
_cell.angle_gamma   90.00
#
_symmetry.space_group_name_H-M   'P 1'
#
loop_
_entity.id
_entity.type
_entity.pdbx_description
1 polymer ?
#
loop_
_entity_poly.entity_id
_entity_poly.type
_entity_poly.pdbx_seq_one_letter_code
_entity_poly.pdbx_strand_id
1 'polypeptide(L)'
;MSSRKITILKVQESTQSIASLSQISEEELPRYRNGLPKGFREEVDCDEDTILFLHPDFPPLNFEKIRELLILPTNEMIPIVAIDAQNQILMQAFGNEESQRLTLQTGYAHYFSRSRNRLWKKGDTSGHTQKILQILSPLNRSFLVYQVEQKIAACHEGYYSCFFRERMPGGEWNLLPVSRNFLPEKN
;
A
#
# COMPACT_ATOMS: atom_id res chain seq x y z
N MET A 1 13.97 19.49 12.10
CA MET A 1 13.43 19.16 10.75
C MET A 1 12.86 17.77 10.86
N SER A 2 11.59 17.54 10.49
CA SER A 2 11.04 16.18 10.53
C SER A 2 11.67 15.37 9.41
N SER A 3 12.33 14.27 9.75
CA SER A 3 12.88 13.35 8.75
C SER A 3 11.74 12.71 7.91
N ARG A 4 12.01 12.42 6.63
CA ARG A 4 11.05 11.77 5.72
C ARG A 4 10.70 10.40 6.29
N LYS A 5 9.41 10.10 6.43
CA LYS A 5 8.94 8.78 6.85
C LYS A 5 8.66 7.91 5.63
N ILE A 6 9.09 6.65 5.70
CA ILE A 6 8.84 5.61 4.70
C ILE A 6 7.95 4.54 5.33
N THR A 7 6.97 4.06 4.58
CA THR A 7 6.18 2.89 4.96
C THR A 7 6.89 1.63 4.46
N ILE A 8 7.11 0.67 5.36
CA ILE A 8 7.69 -0.62 5.05
C ILE A 8 6.62 -1.69 5.18
N LEU A 9 6.40 -2.45 4.11
CA LEU A 9 5.64 -3.70 4.13
C LEU A 9 6.62 -4.87 3.97
N LYS A 10 6.53 -5.85 4.87
CA LYS A 10 7.12 -7.17 4.63
C LYS A 10 6.06 -8.07 4.02
N VAL A 11 6.40 -8.81 2.97
CA VAL A 11 5.46 -9.63 2.22
C VAL A 11 6.07 -11.02 2.01
N GLN A 12 5.29 -12.08 2.27
CA GLN A 12 5.70 -13.43 1.93
C GLN A 12 5.69 -13.58 0.41
N GLU A 13 6.86 -13.85 -0.17
CA GLU A 13 7.06 -13.79 -1.63
C GLU A 13 6.13 -14.71 -2.42
N SER A 14 5.95 -15.96 -1.97
CA SER A 14 5.21 -16.98 -2.73
C SER A 14 3.69 -16.78 -2.74
N THR A 15 3.13 -16.13 -1.71
CA THR A 15 1.68 -15.97 -1.55
C THR A 15 1.22 -14.52 -1.63
N GLN A 16 2.16 -13.57 -1.68
CA GLN A 16 1.90 -12.13 -1.58
C GLN A 16 1.20 -11.73 -0.27
N SER A 17 1.26 -12.58 0.76
CA SER A 17 0.65 -12.29 2.06
C SER A 17 1.47 -11.27 2.85
N ILE A 18 0.81 -10.23 3.38
CA ILE A 18 1.46 -9.23 4.23
C ILE A 18 1.90 -9.90 5.54
N ALA A 19 3.16 -9.72 5.92
CA ALA A 19 3.75 -10.21 7.17
C ALA A 19 3.84 -9.11 8.24
N SER A 20 4.08 -7.86 7.83
CA SER A 20 4.08 -6.71 8.74
C SER A 20 3.97 -5.40 7.98
N LEU A 21 3.48 -4.36 8.65
CA LEU A 21 3.58 -2.97 8.21
C LEU A 21 4.20 -2.14 9.32
N SER A 22 5.18 -1.31 8.99
CA SER A 22 5.83 -0.38 9.92
C SER A 22 6.16 0.94 9.23
N GLN A 23 6.36 2.00 10.00
CA GLN A 23 6.90 3.26 9.49
C GLN A 23 8.25 3.55 10.14
N ILE A 24 9.22 3.95 9.34
CA ILE A 24 10.56 4.32 9.79
C ILE A 24 10.97 5.67 9.21
N SER A 25 11.97 6.31 9.79
CA SER A 25 12.69 7.39 9.12
C SER A 25 13.49 6.83 7.94
N GLU A 26 13.56 7.57 6.83
CA GLU A 26 14.38 7.21 5.67
C GLU A 26 15.86 6.97 6.05
N GLU A 27 16.36 7.72 7.04
CA GLU A 27 17.72 7.56 7.58
C GLU A 27 17.98 6.19 8.21
N GLU A 28 16.92 5.50 8.67
CA GLU A 28 17.00 4.17 9.28
C GLU A 28 17.03 3.06 8.23
N LEU A 29 16.70 3.36 6.97
CA LEU A 29 16.54 2.37 5.91
C LEU A 29 17.81 1.53 5.65
N PRO A 30 19.04 2.08 5.63
CA PRO A 30 20.25 1.26 5.51
C PRO A 30 20.39 0.23 6.64
N ARG A 31 20.10 0.64 7.88
CA ARG A 31 20.13 -0.26 9.04
C ARG A 31 19.02 -1.31 8.97
N TYR A 32 17.84 -0.92 8.49
CA TYR A 32 16.71 -1.82 8.31
C TYR A 32 17.05 -2.94 7.31
N ARG A 33 17.62 -2.60 6.15
CA ARG A 33 18.06 -3.57 5.13
C ARG A 33 19.08 -4.58 5.68
N ASN A 34 20.01 -4.13 6.50
CA ASN A 34 21.02 -5.01 7.11
C ASN A 34 20.41 -6.04 8.08
N GLY A 35 19.21 -5.80 8.60
CA GLY A 35 18.48 -6.72 9.48
C GLY A 35 17.56 -7.70 8.75
N LEU A 36 17.44 -7.62 7.42
CA LEU A 36 16.60 -8.52 6.63
C LEU A 36 17.34 -9.83 6.29
N PRO A 37 16.61 -10.94 6.13
CA PRO A 37 17.20 -12.20 5.67
C PRO A 37 17.84 -12.03 4.29
N LYS A 38 18.93 -12.75 4.03
CA LYS A 38 19.63 -12.67 2.74
C LYS A 38 18.72 -13.14 1.61
N GLY A 39 18.85 -12.50 0.44
CA GLY A 39 18.04 -12.86 -0.73
C GLY A 39 16.66 -12.23 -0.74
N PHE A 40 16.39 -11.25 0.14
CA PHE A 40 15.17 -10.44 0.03
C PHE A 40 15.13 -9.72 -1.31
N ARG A 41 13.92 -9.54 -1.84
CA ARG A 41 13.62 -8.63 -2.94
C ARG A 41 13.07 -7.33 -2.38
N GLU A 42 13.28 -6.24 -3.11
CA GLU A 42 12.87 -4.90 -2.68
C GLU A 42 12.13 -4.22 -3.82
N GLU A 43 10.83 -4.02 -3.65
CA GLU A 43 9.98 -3.31 -4.60
C GLU A 43 9.59 -1.95 -4.02
N VAL A 44 9.45 -0.94 -4.87
CA VAL A 44 9.12 0.42 -4.45
C VAL A 44 7.89 0.93 -5.20
N ASP A 45 7.08 1.74 -4.54
CA ASP A 45 5.99 2.45 -5.21
C ASP A 45 6.49 3.57 -6.15
N CYS A 46 5.57 4.27 -6.81
CA CYS A 46 5.89 5.29 -7.81
C CYS A 46 6.58 6.54 -7.24
N ASP A 47 6.26 6.94 -6.00
CA ASP A 47 6.77 8.13 -5.33
C ASP A 47 7.83 7.83 -4.26
N GLU A 48 8.21 6.56 -4.13
CA GLU A 48 9.31 6.07 -3.30
C GLU A 48 9.12 6.37 -1.81
N ASP A 49 7.88 6.34 -1.35
CA ASP A 49 7.53 6.48 0.06
C ASP A 49 6.97 5.20 0.71
N THR A 50 6.76 4.16 -0.09
CA THR A 50 6.45 2.80 0.36
C THR A 50 7.37 1.77 -0.28
N ILE A 51 7.95 0.89 0.56
CA ILE A 51 8.84 -0.19 0.15
C ILE A 51 8.24 -1.53 0.55
N LEU A 52 8.18 -2.47 -0.39
CA LEU A 52 7.91 -3.88 -0.12
C LEU A 52 9.24 -4.63 -0.01
N PHE A 53 9.45 -5.29 1.12
CA PHE A 53 10.47 -6.32 1.23
C PHE A 53 9.80 -7.68 1.09
N LEU A 54 10.22 -8.46 0.09
CA LEU A 54 9.70 -9.80 -0.15
C LEU A 54 10.73 -10.85 0.23
N HIS A 55 10.29 -11.88 0.95
CA HIS A 55 11.12 -13.02 1.30
C HIS A 55 10.23 -14.25 1.60
N PRO A 56 10.62 -15.48 1.24
CA PRO A 56 9.82 -16.68 1.51
C PRO A 56 9.60 -16.94 3.01
N ASP A 57 10.58 -16.58 3.85
CA ASP A 57 10.54 -16.84 5.30
C ASP A 57 9.78 -15.77 6.11
N PHE A 58 9.23 -14.72 5.47
CA PHE A 58 8.40 -13.78 6.21
C PHE A 58 7.08 -14.44 6.61
N PRO A 59 6.76 -14.56 7.92
CA PRO A 59 5.56 -15.24 8.36
C PRO A 59 4.32 -14.38 8.04
N PRO A 60 3.33 -14.92 7.31
CA PRO A 60 2.10 -14.19 7.03
C PRO A 60 1.40 -13.72 8.30
N LEU A 61 0.84 -12.52 8.25
CA LEU A 61 0.01 -11.98 9.32
C LEU A 61 -1.41 -12.51 9.19
N ASN A 62 -2.04 -12.80 10.33
CA ASN A 62 -3.46 -13.13 10.36
C ASN A 62 -4.31 -11.86 10.32
N PHE A 63 -5.39 -11.91 9.56
CA PHE A 63 -6.30 -10.80 9.37
C PHE A 63 -7.73 -11.17 9.75
N GLU A 64 -8.44 -10.21 10.35
CA GLU A 64 -9.86 -10.29 10.62
C GLU A 64 -10.65 -9.42 9.65
N LYS A 65 -11.82 -9.88 9.23
CA LYS A 65 -12.72 -9.08 8.42
C LYS A 65 -13.39 -8.02 9.27
N ILE A 66 -13.20 -6.76 8.88
CA ILE A 66 -13.80 -5.60 9.51
C ILE A 66 -15.07 -5.22 8.75
N ARG A 67 -16.17 -5.05 9.50
CA ARG A 67 -17.47 -4.61 8.97
C ARG A 67 -17.93 -3.27 9.52
N GLU A 68 -17.17 -2.72 10.46
CA GLU A 68 -17.49 -1.54 11.23
C GLU A 68 -16.31 -0.58 11.23
N LEU A 69 -16.55 0.65 11.63
CA LEU A 69 -15.52 1.68 11.71
C LEU A 69 -14.46 1.31 12.75
N LEU A 70 -13.17 1.40 12.40
CA LEU A 70 -12.12 1.43 13.42
C LEU A 70 -12.03 2.83 13.98
N ILE A 71 -12.37 2.98 15.27
CA ILE A 71 -12.22 4.23 16.00
C ILE A 71 -10.71 4.48 16.17
N LEU A 72 -10.24 5.60 15.61
CA LEU A 72 -8.86 6.05 15.73
C LEU A 72 -8.78 7.13 16.80
N PRO A 73 -7.63 7.31 17.46
CA PRO A 73 -7.40 8.49 18.27
C PRO A 73 -7.58 9.78 17.46
N THR A 74 -7.93 10.88 18.12
CA THR A 74 -8.19 12.16 17.46
C THR A 74 -7.00 12.59 16.60
N ASN A 75 -7.28 12.96 15.34
CA ASN A 75 -6.29 13.35 14.33
C ASN A 75 -5.29 12.26 13.92
N GLU A 76 -5.48 11.01 14.34
CA GLU A 76 -4.67 9.92 13.83
C GLU A 76 -5.13 9.44 12.46
N MET A 77 -4.15 8.96 11.71
CA MET A 77 -4.33 8.34 10.42
C MET A 77 -3.85 6.90 10.50
N ILE A 78 -4.58 6.02 9.86
CA ILE A 78 -4.25 4.61 9.76
C ILE A 78 -3.66 4.31 8.37
N PRO A 79 -2.56 3.54 8.28
CA PRO A 79 -2.10 3.01 7.00
C PRO A 79 -3.18 2.10 6.40
N ILE A 80 -3.36 2.18 5.09
CA ILE A 80 -4.27 1.34 4.32
C ILE A 80 -3.51 0.77 3.13
N VAL A 81 -3.51 -0.55 3.01
CA VAL A 81 -2.93 -1.26 1.87
C VAL A 81 -4.07 -1.74 0.97
N ALA A 82 -4.05 -1.38 -0.31
CA ALA A 82 -4.97 -1.94 -1.29
C ALA A 82 -4.35 -3.20 -1.90
N ILE A 83 -5.11 -4.28 -1.95
CA ILE A 83 -4.75 -5.53 -2.62
C ILE A 83 -5.86 -5.94 -3.57
N ASP A 84 -5.54 -6.66 -4.65
CA ASP A 84 -6.58 -7.24 -5.51
C ASP A 84 -7.13 -8.57 -4.95
N ALA A 85 -8.04 -9.20 -5.70
CA ALA A 85 -8.63 -10.48 -5.34
C ALA A 85 -7.63 -11.64 -5.31
N GLN A 86 -6.45 -11.50 -5.92
CA GLN A 86 -5.35 -12.46 -5.97
C GLN A 86 -4.23 -12.11 -4.98
N ASN A 87 -4.47 -11.17 -4.07
CA ASN A 87 -3.54 -10.64 -3.07
C ASN A 87 -2.35 -9.86 -3.64
N GLN A 88 -2.37 -9.45 -4.93
CA GLN A 88 -1.34 -8.55 -5.43
C GLN A 88 -1.45 -7.21 -4.70
N ILE A 89 -0.34 -6.76 -4.10
CA ILE A 89 -0.27 -5.44 -3.48
C ILE A 89 -0.36 -4.38 -4.59
N LEU A 90 -1.35 -3.49 -4.49
CA LEU A 90 -1.63 -2.47 -5.50
C LEU A 90 -1.05 -1.11 -5.15
N MET A 91 -1.26 -0.67 -3.91
CA MET A 91 -0.78 0.62 -3.40
C MET A 91 -0.91 0.70 -1.89
N GLN A 92 -0.21 1.65 -1.29
CA GLN A 92 -0.39 2.07 0.10
C GLN A 92 -0.87 3.52 0.15
N ALA A 93 -1.72 3.83 1.11
CA ALA A 93 -2.18 5.18 1.40
C ALA A 93 -2.57 5.30 2.88
N PHE A 94 -3.04 6.47 3.28
CA PHE A 94 -3.55 6.68 4.64
C PHE A 94 -5.05 6.90 4.60
N GLY A 95 -5.73 6.54 5.68
CA GLY A 95 -7.10 6.93 5.94
C GLY A 95 -7.25 7.55 7.32
N ASN A 96 -8.33 8.29 7.50
CA ASN A 96 -8.85 8.72 8.80
C ASN A 96 -10.25 8.13 9.01
N GLU A 97 -10.88 8.46 10.13
CA GLU A 97 -12.24 8.01 10.46
C GLU A 97 -13.25 8.30 9.34
N GLU A 98 -13.23 9.51 8.79
CA GLU A 98 -14.18 9.93 7.74
C GLU A 98 -13.98 9.16 6.42
N SER A 99 -12.72 8.89 6.03
CA SER A 99 -12.43 8.07 4.85
C SER A 99 -12.91 6.62 5.03
N GLN A 100 -12.81 6.07 6.23
CA GLN A 100 -13.33 4.74 6.53
C GLN A 100 -14.86 4.73 6.46
N ARG A 101 -15.52 5.74 7.06
CA ARG A 101 -16.98 5.91 7.03
C ARG A 101 -17.50 5.96 5.59
N LEU A 102 -16.87 6.78 4.74
CA LEU A 102 -17.23 6.87 3.32
C LEU A 102 -16.95 5.56 2.56
N THR A 103 -15.86 4.87 2.88
CA THR A 103 -15.56 3.56 2.29
C THR A 103 -16.65 2.54 2.60
N LEU A 104 -17.06 2.44 3.87
CA LEU A 104 -18.15 1.57 4.31
C LEU A 104 -19.49 1.96 3.68
N GLN A 105 -19.79 3.26 3.58
CA GLN A 105 -21.05 3.76 3.03
C GLN A 105 -21.17 3.56 1.52
N THR A 106 -20.09 3.79 0.77
CA THR A 106 -20.13 3.82 -0.70
C THR A 106 -19.76 2.50 -1.34
N GLY A 107 -19.04 1.62 -0.63
CA GLY A 107 -18.43 0.41 -1.19
C GLY A 107 -17.23 0.69 -2.11
N TYR A 108 -16.67 1.90 -2.08
CA TYR A 108 -15.48 2.28 -2.85
C TYR A 108 -14.37 2.79 -1.93
N ALA A 109 -13.12 2.52 -2.27
CA ALA A 109 -11.98 2.96 -1.47
C ALA A 109 -11.89 4.50 -1.40
N HIS A 110 -11.98 5.01 -0.18
CA HIS A 110 -11.69 6.40 0.16
C HIS A 110 -10.44 6.45 1.04
N TYR A 111 -9.65 7.49 0.84
CA TYR A 111 -8.38 7.69 1.52
C TYR A 111 -8.29 9.15 1.98
N PHE A 112 -7.29 9.43 2.80
CA PHE A 112 -6.94 10.77 3.26
C PHE A 112 -5.52 11.12 2.82
N SER A 113 -5.39 12.21 2.07
CA SER A 113 -4.10 12.72 1.62
C SER A 113 -3.50 13.61 2.69
N ARG A 114 -2.39 13.17 3.31
CA ARG A 114 -1.73 13.93 4.38
C ARG A 114 -1.19 15.27 3.88
N SER A 115 -0.57 15.28 2.70
CA SER A 115 0.03 16.48 2.09
C SER A 115 -1.01 17.51 1.67
N ARG A 116 -2.16 17.06 1.15
CA ARG A 116 -3.27 17.93 0.70
C ARG A 116 -4.30 18.19 1.80
N ASN A 117 -4.14 17.57 2.97
CA ASN A 117 -5.07 17.58 4.09
C ASN A 117 -6.55 17.40 3.66
N ARG A 118 -6.81 16.44 2.77
CA ARG A 118 -8.14 16.24 2.19
C ARG A 118 -8.47 14.77 1.92
N LEU A 119 -9.75 14.47 2.01
CA LEU A 119 -10.33 13.20 1.58
C LEU A 119 -10.26 13.09 0.05
N TRP A 120 -10.15 11.86 -0.43
CA TRP A 120 -10.28 11.57 -1.84
C TRP A 120 -10.78 10.13 -2.05
N LYS A 121 -11.65 9.96 -3.04
CA LYS A 121 -12.08 8.65 -3.53
C LYS A 121 -11.10 8.19 -4.61
N LYS A 122 -10.63 6.93 -4.55
CA LYS A 122 -9.73 6.42 -5.59
C LYS A 122 -10.44 6.42 -6.94
N GLY A 123 -9.82 7.07 -7.92
CA GLY A 123 -10.33 7.15 -9.29
C GLY A 123 -11.46 8.15 -9.49
N ASP A 124 -11.70 9.09 -8.57
CA ASP A 124 -12.79 10.08 -8.71
C ASP A 124 -12.62 10.95 -9.98
N THR A 125 -11.37 11.28 -10.33
CA THR A 125 -11.04 12.05 -11.54
C THR A 125 -10.76 11.16 -12.75
N SER A 126 -10.03 10.06 -12.58
CA SER A 126 -9.59 9.21 -13.71
C SER A 126 -10.58 8.10 -14.09
N GLY A 127 -11.59 7.83 -13.25
CA GLY A 127 -12.44 6.65 -13.36
C GLY A 127 -11.77 5.33 -12.96
N HIS A 128 -10.51 5.35 -12.50
CA HIS A 128 -9.76 4.14 -12.09
C HIS A 128 -10.08 3.76 -10.64
N THR A 129 -11.35 3.44 -10.41
CA THR A 129 -11.93 3.19 -9.09
C THR A 129 -11.49 1.87 -8.48
N GLN A 130 -11.59 1.79 -7.16
CA GLN A 130 -11.40 0.57 -6.38
C GLN A 130 -12.69 0.24 -5.64
N LYS A 131 -13.38 -0.82 -6.05
CA LYS A 131 -14.60 -1.30 -5.38
C LYS A 131 -14.22 -2.27 -4.27
N ILE A 132 -14.71 -2.08 -3.07
CA ILE A 132 -14.37 -2.89 -1.89
C ILE A 132 -15.03 -4.26 -1.99
N LEU A 133 -14.22 -5.31 -1.96
CA LEU A 133 -14.68 -6.70 -1.79
C LEU A 133 -14.76 -7.05 -0.31
N GLN A 134 -13.73 -6.66 0.45
CA GLN A 134 -13.71 -6.73 1.91
C GLN A 134 -12.65 -5.81 2.51
N ILE A 135 -12.85 -5.47 3.77
CA ILE A 135 -11.89 -4.74 4.58
C ILE A 135 -11.35 -5.71 5.63
N LEU A 136 -10.03 -5.75 5.77
CA LEU A 136 -9.35 -6.60 6.73
C LEU A 136 -8.45 -5.75 7.65
N SER A 137 -8.11 -6.26 8.83
CA SER A 137 -7.14 -5.65 9.74
C SER A 137 -6.44 -6.72 10.57
N PRO A 138 -5.16 -6.56 10.94
CA PRO A 138 -4.53 -7.46 11.89
C PRO A 138 -5.16 -7.34 13.27
N LEU A 139 -4.92 -8.33 14.13
CA LEU A 139 -5.50 -8.38 15.49
C LEU A 139 -5.24 -7.10 16.32
N ASN A 140 -4.07 -6.49 16.16
CA ASN A 140 -3.70 -5.25 16.86
C ASN A 140 -4.25 -3.96 16.22
N ARG A 141 -5.02 -4.08 15.13
CA ARG A 141 -5.70 -2.97 14.43
C ARG A 141 -4.77 -1.84 13.98
N SER A 142 -3.50 -2.15 13.74
CA SER A 142 -2.46 -1.18 13.38
C SER A 142 -2.55 -0.63 11.96
N PHE A 143 -3.23 -1.33 11.05
CA PHE A 143 -3.49 -0.89 9.68
C PHE A 143 -4.74 -1.56 9.10
N LEU A 144 -5.21 -1.09 7.94
CA LEU A 144 -6.28 -1.72 7.17
C LEU A 144 -5.74 -2.31 5.88
N VAL A 145 -6.40 -3.36 5.42
CA VAL A 145 -6.21 -3.92 4.08
C VAL A 145 -7.55 -3.83 3.35
N TYR A 146 -7.57 -3.12 2.24
CA TYR A 146 -8.71 -3.08 1.34
C TYR A 146 -8.48 -4.08 0.22
N GLN A 147 -9.20 -5.20 0.28
CA GLN A 147 -9.27 -6.09 -0.87
C GLN A 147 -10.28 -5.52 -1.86
N VAL A 148 -9.84 -5.26 -3.09
CA VAL A 148 -10.59 -4.46 -4.06
C VAL A 148 -10.69 -5.13 -5.44
N GLU A 149 -11.77 -4.81 -6.15
CA GLU A 149 -11.83 -4.92 -7.60
C GLU A 149 -11.29 -3.60 -8.19
N GLN A 150 -10.07 -3.65 -8.74
CA GLN A 150 -9.39 -2.50 -9.32
C GLN A 150 -9.81 -2.29 -10.78
N LYS A 151 -10.33 -1.09 -11.08
CA LYS A 151 -10.62 -0.69 -12.45
C LYS A 151 -9.40 -0.03 -13.10
N ILE A 152 -8.99 -0.54 -14.26
CA ILE A 152 -7.86 -0.04 -15.07
C ILE A 152 -6.53 -0.05 -14.29
N ALA A 153 -6.21 0.90 -13.43
CA ALA A 153 -4.89 0.98 -12.79
C ALA A 153 -4.91 1.63 -11.40
N ALA A 154 -4.15 1.07 -10.46
CA ALA A 154 -3.91 1.72 -9.18
C ALA A 154 -2.98 2.93 -9.33
N CYS A 155 -1.93 2.80 -10.14
CA CYS A 155 -0.88 3.80 -10.29
C CYS A 155 -1.24 4.88 -11.34
N HIS A 156 -0.79 6.12 -11.10
CA HIS A 156 -0.95 7.22 -12.06
C HIS A 156 0.02 7.12 -13.25
N GLU A 157 1.07 6.30 -13.17
CA GLU A 157 2.03 6.09 -14.26
C GLU A 157 1.56 5.13 -15.35
N GLY A 158 0.40 4.51 -15.17
CA GLY A 158 -0.14 3.52 -16.09
C GLY A 158 -0.31 2.13 -15.49
N TYR A 159 0.49 1.79 -14.48
CA TYR A 159 0.63 0.44 -14.00
C TYR A 159 -0.55 -0.03 -13.13
N TYR A 160 -0.90 -1.31 -13.26
CA TYR A 160 -1.96 -1.94 -12.47
C TYR A 160 -1.68 -1.83 -10.96
N SER A 161 -0.42 -2.01 -10.56
CA SER A 161 0.11 -1.75 -9.21
C SER A 161 1.12 -0.59 -9.24
N CYS A 162 1.21 0.18 -8.15
CA CYS A 162 2.29 1.15 -7.94
C CYS A 162 3.67 0.48 -7.80
N PHE A 163 3.71 -0.78 -7.41
CA PHE A 163 4.94 -1.56 -7.22
C PHE A 163 5.36 -2.23 -8.54
N PHE A 164 5.77 -1.41 -9.52
CA PHE A 164 6.22 -1.88 -10.84
C PHE A 164 7.74 -1.84 -11.01
N ARG A 165 8.48 -1.47 -9.95
CA ARG A 165 9.94 -1.38 -9.93
C ARG A 165 10.53 -2.20 -8.80
N GLU A 166 11.61 -2.91 -9.09
CA GLU A 166 12.42 -3.65 -8.13
C GLU A 166 13.84 -3.08 -8.06
N ARG A 167 14.36 -2.94 -6.85
CA ARG A 167 15.71 -2.46 -6.58
C ARG A 167 16.71 -3.59 -6.80
N MET A 168 17.60 -3.42 -7.76
CA MET A 168 18.68 -4.35 -8.04
C MET A 168 19.90 -4.10 -7.13
N PRO A 169 20.79 -5.10 -6.96
CA PRO A 169 22.11 -4.88 -6.40
C PRO A 169 22.83 -3.73 -7.13
N GLY A 170 23.48 -2.84 -6.38
CA GLY A 170 24.11 -1.63 -6.95
C GLY A 170 23.19 -0.40 -7.02
N GLY A 171 21.88 -0.55 -6.77
CA GLY A 171 20.93 0.57 -6.68
C GLY A 171 20.23 0.95 -7.98
N GLU A 172 20.35 0.12 -9.01
CA GLU A 172 19.58 0.25 -10.24
C GLU A 172 18.12 -0.23 -10.04
N TRP A 173 17.21 0.22 -10.91
CA TRP A 173 15.81 -0.19 -10.90
C TRP A 173 15.52 -1.11 -12.10
N ASN A 174 14.93 -2.27 -11.83
CA ASN A 174 14.39 -3.16 -12.84
C ASN A 174 12.86 -3.00 -12.93
N LEU A 175 12.30 -3.08 -14.14
CA LEU A 175 10.84 -3.10 -14.31
C LEU A 175 10.32 -4.52 -14.05
N LEU A 176 9.30 -4.59 -13.22
CA LEU A 176 8.57 -5.83 -12.96
C LEU A 176 7.54 -6.10 -14.06
N PRO A 177 7.10 -7.35 -14.24
CA PRO A 177 6.07 -7.72 -15.20
C PRO A 177 4.66 -7.30 -14.74
N VAL A 178 4.50 -6.06 -14.30
CA VAL A 178 3.21 -5.44 -13.94
C VAL A 178 2.62 -4.78 -15.18
N SER A 179 1.38 -5.13 -15.51
CA SER A 179 0.71 -4.58 -16.70
C SER A 179 0.61 -3.05 -16.63
N ARG A 180 1.05 -2.37 -17.70
CA ARG A 180 0.87 -0.94 -17.90
C ARG A 180 -0.39 -0.69 -18.72
N ASN A 181 -1.49 -0.40 -18.04
CA ASN A 181 -2.85 -0.40 -18.60
C ASN A 181 -3.21 0.90 -19.33
N PHE A 182 -2.45 1.98 -19.12
CA PHE A 182 -2.56 3.21 -19.90
C PHE A 182 -1.22 3.96 -19.95
N LEU A 183 -1.09 4.91 -20.86
CA LEU A 183 0.04 5.86 -20.89
C LEU A 183 -0.47 7.21 -20.38
N PRO A 184 0.11 7.78 -19.31
CA PRO A 184 -0.27 9.11 -18.85
C PRO A 184 0.05 10.15 -19.93
N GLU A 185 -0.83 11.12 -20.10
CA GLU A 185 -0.57 12.27 -20.97
C GLU A 185 0.66 13.00 -20.44
N LYS A 186 1.62 13.32 -21.33
CA LYS A 186 2.74 14.19 -20.97
C LYS A 186 2.17 15.59 -20.76
N ASN A 187 2.14 16.05 -19.52
CA ASN A 187 1.96 17.48 -19.23
C ASN A 187 3.19 18.27 -19.70
#